data_AF-A0A8X7WPA3-F1
#
_entry.id   AF-A0A8X7WPA3-F1
#
_cell.length_a   1.000
_cell.length_b   1.000
_cell.length_c   1.000
_cell.angle_alpha   90.00
_cell.angle_beta   90.00
_cell.angle_gamma   90.00
#
_symmetry.space_group_name_H-M   'P 1'
#
loop_
_entity.id
_entity.type
_entity.pdbx_description
1 polymer ?
#
loop_
_entity_poly.entity_id
_entity_poly.type
_entity_poly.pdbx_seq_one_letter_code
_entity_poly.pdbx_strand_id
1 'polypeptide(L)'
;MIIFTASAYDPLDPNGNITLKWDIMSWTADGYVKEVIWSMVGAQATEQGDCSKFKGNVPHCCKKTPTVVDLLPGVPYNQQISNCCKGGVVGAWGQDPSSAVSQFQVSVGQAGTTNKTVKLPKNFTLLGPGPGYTCGPAKIVPSTVFLTTDKRRKTQALMTWNVTCTYSQFLARKHPSCCVSFSSFYNDTITPCPSCACGCENKRSCVKADSKILTKKGLNTPRKDNAPLLQCTHHMCPIRVHWHVKTNYKDYWRVKIAITNFNYRMNHTLWTLAVQHPNLNNVTQVFSFDYKSVAPYGSINDTGMFYGTKFYNDLLMEAGPSGNVQSEVLLQKDQKTFTLKQGWAFPRKVYFNGDECMLPHQIRTLFYQTLQEEA
;
A
#
# COMPACT_ATOMS: atom_id res chain seq x y z
N MET A 1 -1.91 -10.05 29.49
CA MET A 1 -2.53 -9.22 28.44
C MET A 1 -1.41 -8.62 27.61
N ILE A 2 -1.32 -8.99 26.32
CA ILE A 2 -0.32 -8.44 25.41
C ILE A 2 -1.10 -7.50 24.47
N ILE A 3 -0.76 -6.22 24.48
CA ILE A 3 -1.31 -5.27 23.51
C ILE A 3 -0.42 -5.33 22.28
N PHE A 4 -1.00 -5.68 21.14
CA PHE A 4 -0.31 -5.65 19.86
C PHE A 4 -0.66 -4.35 19.16
N THR A 5 0.31 -3.45 19.07
CA THR A 5 0.22 -2.27 18.21
C THR A 5 0.90 -2.61 16.90
N ALA A 6 0.12 -2.74 15.82
CA ALA A 6 0.66 -2.95 14.48
C ALA A 6 0.61 -1.63 13.71
N SER A 7 1.71 -0.87 13.76
CA SER A 7 1.88 0.27 12.86
C SER A 7 2.44 -0.23 11.54
N ALA A 8 1.63 -0.28 10.49
CA ALA A 8 2.13 -0.43 9.13
C ALA A 8 2.53 0.97 8.65
N TYR A 9 3.81 1.32 8.82
CA TYR A 9 4.35 2.52 8.20
C TYR A 9 4.84 2.14 6.80
N ASP A 10 3.94 2.23 5.84
CA ASP A 10 4.29 2.24 4.44
C ASP A 10 3.61 3.46 3.81
N PRO A 11 4.34 4.56 3.53
CA PRO A 11 3.75 5.73 2.88
C PRO A 11 3.30 5.42 1.44
N LEU A 12 3.64 4.24 0.95
CA LEU A 12 3.51 3.80 -0.42
C LEU A 12 2.48 2.66 -0.55
N ASP A 13 2.37 1.70 0.38
CA ASP A 13 1.37 0.61 0.34
C ASP A 13 0.07 0.91 1.15
N PRO A 14 -1.12 0.94 0.51
CA PRO A 14 -2.41 1.18 1.18
C PRO A 14 -3.18 -0.07 1.67
N ASN A 15 -2.66 -1.30 1.60
CA ASN A 15 -3.48 -2.52 1.84
C ASN A 15 -2.83 -3.59 2.75
N GLY A 16 -2.42 -3.26 3.97
CA GLY A 16 -1.85 -4.24 4.91
C GLY A 16 -2.86 -5.13 5.66
N ASN A 17 -3.19 -6.32 5.15
CA ASN A 17 -3.80 -7.39 5.97
C ASN A 17 -2.76 -7.97 6.95
N ILE A 18 -2.94 -7.68 8.24
CA ILE A 18 -2.02 -8.08 9.31
C ILE A 18 -2.26 -9.53 9.71
N THR A 19 -1.65 -10.47 8.99
CA THR A 19 -1.57 -11.87 9.44
C THR A 19 -0.33 -12.12 10.28
N LEU A 20 -0.39 -11.79 11.57
CA LEU A 20 0.69 -12.18 12.48
C LEU A 20 0.67 -13.69 12.72
N LYS A 21 1.63 -14.38 12.12
CA LYS A 21 2.09 -15.69 12.60
C LYS A 21 3.08 -15.43 13.74
N TRP A 22 3.03 -16.23 14.80
CA TRP A 22 4.15 -16.37 15.72
C TRP A 22 4.24 -17.81 16.22
N ASP A 23 5.45 -18.24 16.58
CA ASP A 23 5.63 -19.54 17.20
C ASP A 23 5.38 -19.45 18.70
N ILE A 24 4.33 -20.14 19.14
CA ILE A 24 4.13 -20.46 20.55
C ILE A 24 5.10 -21.59 20.90
N MET A 25 6.24 -21.25 21.53
CA MET A 25 7.25 -22.24 21.94
C MET A 25 7.35 -22.41 23.45
N SER A 26 6.54 -23.32 24.00
CA SER A 26 7.12 -24.38 24.83
C SER A 26 6.20 -25.60 24.88
N TRP A 27 6.81 -26.75 24.58
CA TRP A 27 6.28 -28.06 24.93
C TRP A 27 6.68 -28.35 26.37
N THR A 28 5.74 -28.85 27.14
CA THR A 28 6.06 -29.60 28.36
C THR A 28 6.42 -31.04 27.99
N ALA A 29 7.17 -31.74 28.85
CA ALA A 29 7.69 -33.10 28.59
C ALA A 29 6.59 -34.16 28.33
N ASP A 30 5.36 -33.85 28.70
CA ASP A 30 4.11 -34.59 28.53
C ASP A 30 3.29 -34.16 27.29
N GLY A 31 3.85 -33.31 26.41
CA GLY A 31 3.28 -32.99 25.11
C GLY A 31 2.19 -31.90 25.12
N TYR A 32 2.22 -30.93 26.04
CA TYR A 32 1.24 -29.84 26.10
C TYR A 32 1.77 -28.54 25.49
N VAL A 33 0.83 -27.77 24.92
CA VAL A 33 1.06 -26.42 24.41
C VAL A 33 0.96 -25.45 25.58
N LYS A 34 2.06 -24.77 25.91
CA LYS A 34 2.12 -23.84 27.05
C LYS A 34 1.64 -22.42 26.75
N GLU A 35 1.19 -22.07 25.55
CA GLU A 35 0.54 -20.76 25.34
C GLU A 35 -0.68 -20.89 24.44
N VAL A 36 -1.75 -20.19 24.79
CA VAL A 36 -3.01 -20.19 24.03
C VAL A 36 -3.56 -18.77 23.98
N ILE A 37 -4.33 -18.44 22.94
CA ILE A 37 -5.04 -17.17 22.88
C ILE A 37 -6.39 -17.37 23.56
N TRP A 38 -6.61 -16.70 24.69
CA TRP A 38 -7.86 -16.74 25.44
C TRP A 38 -8.93 -15.84 24.84
N SER A 39 -8.54 -14.63 24.40
CA SER A 39 -9.48 -13.67 23.81
C SER A 39 -8.75 -12.66 22.93
N MET A 40 -9.52 -12.04 22.03
CA MET A 40 -9.06 -10.98 21.14
C MET A 40 -10.10 -9.86 21.06
N VAL A 41 -9.63 -8.63 20.87
CA VAL A 41 -10.46 -7.43 20.67
C VAL A 41 -9.86 -6.61 19.53
N GLY A 42 -10.69 -6.13 18.61
CA GLY A 42 -10.26 -5.43 17.39
C GLY A 42 -9.75 -6.33 16.26
N ALA A 43 -9.53 -7.62 16.52
CA ALA A 43 -9.09 -8.61 15.54
C ALA A 43 -9.59 -10.01 15.93
N GLN A 44 -9.47 -10.96 15.02
CA GLN A 44 -9.88 -12.35 15.23
C GLN A 44 -8.92 -13.35 14.59
N ALA A 45 -8.64 -14.45 15.28
CA ALA A 45 -7.98 -15.60 14.67
C ALA A 45 -8.92 -16.29 13.67
N THR A 46 -8.42 -16.56 12.46
CA THR A 46 -9.17 -17.22 11.37
C THR A 46 -9.55 -18.67 11.67
N GLU A 47 -8.75 -19.36 12.48
CA GLU A 47 -8.98 -20.74 12.89
C GLU A 47 -8.77 -20.89 14.39
N GLN A 48 -9.59 -21.71 15.04
CA GLN A 48 -9.43 -22.04 16.46
C GLN A 48 -8.29 -23.05 16.70
N GLY A 49 -8.10 -24.01 15.79
CA GLY A 49 -7.17 -25.13 15.99
C GLY A 49 -7.66 -26.17 17.01
N ASP A 50 -6.79 -27.11 17.38
CA ASP A 50 -7.13 -28.17 18.34
C ASP A 50 -7.03 -27.68 19.79
N CYS A 51 -8.19 -27.33 20.37
CA CYS A 51 -8.34 -26.98 21.78
C CYS A 51 -8.94 -28.11 22.64
N SER A 52 -8.96 -29.37 22.16
CA SER A 52 -9.66 -30.50 22.80
C SER A 52 -9.27 -30.76 24.27
N LYS A 53 -8.09 -30.32 24.70
CA LYS A 53 -7.62 -30.44 26.09
C LYS A 53 -8.36 -29.52 27.07
N PHE A 54 -9.06 -28.48 26.61
CA PHE A 54 -9.82 -27.56 27.45
C PHE A 54 -11.29 -28.00 27.53
N LYS A 55 -11.68 -28.66 28.63
CA LYS A 55 -13.02 -29.26 28.80
C LYS A 55 -14.12 -28.32 29.32
N GLY A 56 -13.84 -27.01 29.42
CA GLY A 56 -14.76 -26.00 29.95
C GLY A 56 -14.65 -24.69 29.17
N ASN A 57 -13.94 -23.71 29.72
CA ASN A 57 -13.60 -22.50 28.98
C ASN A 57 -12.59 -22.83 27.87
N VAL A 58 -13.08 -22.90 26.64
CA VAL A 58 -12.26 -23.15 25.46
C VAL A 58 -11.59 -21.84 25.03
N PRO A 59 -10.26 -21.82 24.84
CA PRO A 59 -9.57 -20.63 24.32
C PRO A 59 -10.06 -20.23 22.93
N HIS A 60 -9.89 -18.94 22.61
CA HIS A 60 -10.15 -18.39 21.27
C HIS A 60 -9.32 -19.07 20.17
N CYS A 61 -8.06 -19.41 20.46
CA CYS A 61 -7.20 -20.14 19.52
C CYS A 61 -6.10 -20.94 20.23
N CYS A 62 -5.91 -22.20 19.83
CA CYS A 62 -4.87 -23.12 20.30
C CYS A 62 -3.88 -23.52 19.19
N LYS A 63 -3.99 -22.92 17.99
CA LYS A 63 -3.06 -23.18 16.88
C LYS A 63 -1.66 -22.65 17.24
N LYS A 64 -0.63 -23.44 16.98
CA LYS A 64 0.78 -23.06 17.25
C LYS A 64 1.21 -21.80 16.50
N THR A 65 0.62 -21.61 15.33
CA THR A 65 0.90 -20.52 14.39
C THR A 65 -0.44 -19.92 13.94
N PRO A 66 -1.07 -19.11 14.79
CA PRO A 66 -2.37 -18.53 14.48
C PRO A 66 -2.25 -17.53 13.33
N THR A 67 -3.31 -17.40 12.54
CA THR A 67 -3.45 -16.36 11.53
C THR A 67 -4.51 -15.38 12.02
N VAL A 68 -4.07 -14.18 12.38
CA VAL A 68 -4.93 -13.09 12.85
C VAL A 68 -5.41 -12.25 11.66
N VAL A 69 -6.65 -11.78 11.71
CA VAL A 69 -7.20 -10.80 10.76
C VAL A 69 -7.88 -9.68 11.53
N ASP A 70 -7.75 -8.46 11.03
CA ASP A 70 -8.44 -7.28 11.56
C ASP A 70 -9.96 -7.43 11.32
N LEU A 71 -10.75 -6.99 12.28
CA LEU A 71 -12.21 -7.03 12.15
C LEU A 71 -12.69 -6.01 11.10
N LEU A 72 -13.91 -6.20 10.58
CA LEU A 72 -14.51 -5.27 9.64
C LEU A 72 -14.95 -3.95 10.32
N PRO A 73 -15.03 -2.83 9.59
CA PRO A 73 -15.65 -1.61 10.10
C PRO A 73 -17.09 -1.86 10.54
N GLY A 74 -17.51 -1.22 11.64
CA GLY A 74 -18.89 -1.29 12.14
C GLY A 74 -19.20 -2.42 13.13
N VAL A 75 -18.18 -3.16 13.60
CA VAL A 75 -18.37 -4.14 14.69
C VAL A 75 -18.90 -3.49 15.98
N PRO A 76 -19.59 -4.24 16.86
CA PRO A 76 -20.11 -3.70 18.12
C PRO A 76 -19.03 -3.06 19.02
N TYR A 77 -19.40 -2.01 19.78
CA TYR A 77 -18.44 -1.21 20.56
C TYR A 77 -17.63 -2.01 21.60
N ASN A 78 -18.20 -3.11 22.11
CA ASN A 78 -17.52 -4.01 23.05
C ASN A 78 -16.39 -4.85 22.41
N GLN A 79 -16.34 -4.92 21.07
CA GLN A 79 -15.31 -5.60 20.30
C GLN A 79 -14.28 -4.62 19.70
N GLN A 80 -14.44 -3.32 19.93
CA GLN A 80 -13.55 -2.29 19.43
C GLN A 80 -12.47 -1.89 20.46
N ILE A 81 -11.32 -1.48 19.92
CA ILE A 81 -10.22 -0.81 20.61
C ILE A 81 -9.83 0.45 19.81
N SER A 82 -8.97 1.31 20.35
CA SER A 82 -8.43 2.45 19.60
C SER A 82 -7.82 2.01 18.27
N ASN A 83 -8.08 2.74 17.18
CA ASN A 83 -7.51 2.52 15.84
C ASN A 83 -7.79 1.17 15.15
N CYS A 84 -8.68 0.33 15.69
CA CYS A 84 -9.35 -0.74 14.93
C CYS A 84 -10.64 -0.20 14.29
N CYS A 85 -11.47 -0.94 13.56
CA CYS A 85 -11.35 -2.25 12.92
C CYS A 85 -11.42 -1.95 11.42
N LYS A 86 -10.33 -2.14 10.69
CA LYS A 86 -10.21 -1.58 9.33
C LYS A 86 -10.33 -2.63 8.24
N GLY A 87 -10.71 -3.85 8.61
CA GLY A 87 -10.83 -4.98 7.68
C GLY A 87 -9.52 -5.33 6.98
N GLY A 88 -8.38 -4.97 7.57
CA GLY A 88 -7.06 -5.19 6.99
C GLY A 88 -6.66 -4.16 5.94
N VAL A 89 -7.35 -3.02 5.86
CA VAL A 89 -6.98 -1.90 4.99
C VAL A 89 -6.42 -0.76 5.86
N VAL A 90 -5.16 -0.40 5.66
CA VAL A 90 -4.49 0.68 6.37
C VAL A 90 -4.09 1.74 5.35
N GLY A 91 -4.55 2.97 5.54
CA GLY A 91 -4.24 4.05 4.61
C GLY A 91 -2.76 4.42 4.64
N ALA A 92 -2.27 5.05 3.58
CA ALA A 92 -0.90 5.54 3.54
C ALA A 92 -0.67 6.59 4.63
N TRP A 93 0.44 6.48 5.38
CA TRP A 93 0.79 7.46 6.42
C TRP A 93 0.89 8.89 5.88
N GLY A 94 1.36 9.03 4.63
CA GLY A 94 1.41 10.30 3.93
C GLY A 94 0.02 10.95 3.82
N GLN A 95 -1.02 10.16 3.57
CA GLN A 95 -2.38 10.65 3.34
C GLN A 95 -3.07 11.01 4.65
N ASP A 96 -3.15 10.04 5.57
CA ASP A 96 -3.79 10.22 6.87
C ASP A 96 -3.12 9.32 7.92
N PRO A 97 -2.31 9.90 8.84
CA PRO A 97 -1.62 9.15 9.89
C PRO A 97 -2.55 8.32 10.79
N SER A 98 -3.80 8.77 11.01
CA SER A 98 -4.77 8.05 11.82
C SER A 98 -5.29 6.79 11.11
N SER A 99 -5.38 6.85 9.79
CA SER A 99 -5.77 5.72 8.94
C SER A 99 -4.65 4.69 8.75
N ALA A 100 -3.40 5.08 8.99
CA ALA A 100 -2.20 4.25 8.80
C ALA A 100 -1.82 3.35 10.00
N VAL A 101 -2.56 3.42 11.10
CA VAL A 101 -2.32 2.59 12.29
C VAL A 101 -3.47 1.62 12.50
N SER A 102 -3.22 0.31 12.62
CA SER A 102 -4.20 -0.65 13.12
C SER A 102 -3.74 -1.22 14.46
N GLN A 103 -4.68 -1.47 15.36
CA GLN A 103 -4.36 -1.97 16.68
C GLN A 103 -5.39 -3.00 17.12
N PHE A 104 -4.90 -4.05 17.76
CA PHE A 104 -5.76 -5.06 18.36
C PHE A 104 -5.12 -5.58 19.64
N GLN A 105 -5.94 -6.17 20.47
CA GLN A 105 -5.50 -6.70 21.74
C GLN A 105 -5.65 -8.21 21.78
N VAL A 106 -4.61 -8.89 22.29
CA VAL A 106 -4.59 -10.34 22.40
C VAL A 106 -4.29 -10.74 23.84
N SER A 107 -5.21 -11.52 24.41
CA SER A 107 -5.01 -12.13 25.72
C SER A 107 -4.36 -13.49 25.55
N VAL A 108 -3.04 -13.55 25.68
CA VAL A 108 -2.30 -14.82 25.67
C VAL A 108 -2.23 -15.37 27.09
N GLY A 109 -2.53 -16.65 27.25
CA GLY A 109 -2.41 -17.39 28.50
C GLY A 109 -1.18 -18.27 28.54
N GLN A 110 -0.79 -18.65 29.76
CA GLN A 110 0.30 -19.61 30.04
C GLN A 110 1.71 -19.20 29.52
N ALA A 111 1.86 -17.99 28.95
CA ALA A 111 3.08 -17.39 28.41
C ALA A 111 4.13 -16.93 29.45
N GLY A 112 4.00 -17.32 30.71
CA GLY A 112 4.84 -16.84 31.82
C GLY A 112 4.27 -15.59 32.52
N THR A 113 4.78 -15.32 33.72
CA THR A 113 4.26 -14.27 34.63
C THR A 113 5.28 -13.18 34.93
N THR A 114 6.51 -13.30 34.43
CA THR A 114 7.62 -12.38 34.68
C THR A 114 8.36 -12.05 33.38
N ASN A 115 9.05 -10.91 33.34
CA ASN A 115 9.89 -10.51 32.21
C ASN A 115 10.99 -11.55 31.84
N LYS A 116 11.40 -12.42 32.76
CA LYS A 116 12.35 -13.52 32.52
C LYS A 116 11.70 -14.77 31.93
N THR A 117 10.41 -15.00 32.23
CA THR A 117 9.70 -16.23 31.83
C THR A 117 8.92 -16.05 30.53
N VAL A 118 8.53 -14.82 30.19
CA VAL A 118 7.89 -14.49 28.91
C VAL A 118 8.91 -14.61 27.79
N LYS A 119 8.59 -15.42 26.78
CA LYS A 119 9.42 -15.59 25.59
C LYS A 119 8.94 -14.69 24.46
N LEU A 120 9.88 -14.19 23.68
CA LEU A 120 9.57 -13.43 22.47
C LEU A 120 9.10 -14.38 21.35
N PRO A 121 8.00 -14.04 20.67
CA PRO A 121 7.72 -14.53 19.33
C PRO A 121 8.93 -14.42 18.40
N LYS A 122 9.18 -15.44 17.57
CA LYS A 122 10.34 -15.47 16.66
C LYS A 122 9.98 -15.18 15.22
N ASN A 123 8.98 -15.87 14.69
CA ASN A 123 8.64 -15.85 13.27
C ASN A 123 7.42 -14.99 13.02
N PHE A 124 7.63 -13.75 12.60
CA PHE A 124 6.57 -12.85 12.15
C PHE A 124 6.43 -12.92 10.64
N THR A 125 5.20 -13.00 10.17
CA THR A 125 4.88 -12.88 8.75
C THR A 125 3.86 -11.78 8.61
N LEU A 126 3.91 -11.01 7.53
CA LEU A 126 2.88 -10.04 7.15
C LEU A 126 2.42 -10.44 5.76
N LEU A 127 1.16 -10.87 5.63
CA LEU A 127 0.65 -11.49 4.39
C LEU A 127 -0.14 -10.53 3.48
N GLY A 128 -0.50 -9.34 3.95
CA GLY A 128 -1.29 -8.40 3.17
C GLY A 128 -0.49 -7.22 2.63
N PRO A 129 -0.79 -6.72 1.42
CA PRO A 129 -1.83 -7.20 0.48
C PRO A 129 -1.39 -8.36 -0.42
N GLY A 130 -0.15 -8.80 -0.31
CA GLY A 130 0.42 -9.87 -1.12
C GLY A 130 1.79 -10.32 -0.60
N PRO A 131 2.49 -11.19 -1.33
CA PRO A 131 3.89 -11.45 -1.02
C PRO A 131 4.69 -10.14 -1.13
N GLY A 132 5.79 -10.02 -0.39
CA GLY A 132 6.67 -8.85 -0.50
C GLY A 132 7.21 -8.35 0.83
N TYR A 133 6.45 -8.54 1.91
CA TYR A 133 6.92 -8.15 3.25
C TYR A 133 7.82 -9.21 3.86
N THR A 134 8.99 -8.76 4.32
CA THR A 134 9.91 -9.54 5.15
C THR A 134 10.04 -8.87 6.51
N CYS A 135 9.69 -9.60 7.58
CA CYS A 135 9.79 -9.10 8.94
C CYS A 135 11.12 -9.48 9.59
N GLY A 136 11.76 -8.51 10.24
CA GLY A 136 12.93 -8.75 11.08
C GLY A 136 12.57 -9.39 12.43
N PRO A 137 13.58 -9.70 13.27
CA PRO A 137 13.35 -10.21 14.61
C PRO A 137 12.74 -9.14 15.53
N ALA A 138 11.96 -9.58 16.52
CA ALA A 138 11.42 -8.69 17.56
C ALA A 138 12.54 -8.10 18.42
N LYS A 139 12.52 -6.77 18.58
CA LYS A 139 13.42 -6.02 19.46
C LYS A 139 12.68 -5.59 20.72
N ILE A 140 13.22 -5.91 21.90
CA ILE A 140 12.64 -5.47 23.17
C ILE A 140 12.74 -3.94 23.26
N VAL A 141 11.65 -3.30 23.65
CA VAL A 141 11.57 -1.86 23.89
C VAL A 141 11.04 -1.61 25.31
N PRO A 142 11.12 -0.37 25.85
CA PRO A 142 10.55 -0.07 27.16
C PRO A 142 9.10 -0.52 27.28
N SER A 143 8.75 -1.11 28.42
CA SER A 143 7.40 -1.60 28.71
C SER A 143 6.36 -0.50 28.52
N THR A 144 5.38 -0.75 27.66
CA THR A 144 4.24 0.14 27.47
C THR A 144 3.38 0.19 28.73
N VAL A 145 2.92 1.40 29.05
CA VAL A 145 1.93 1.64 30.10
C VAL A 145 0.60 1.91 29.43
N PHE A 146 -0.41 1.12 29.76
CA PHE A 146 -1.76 1.26 29.23
C PHE A 146 -2.76 1.48 30.36
N LEU A 147 -3.82 2.22 30.06
CA LEU A 147 -4.91 2.50 31.00
C LEU A 147 -5.94 1.37 30.93
N THR A 148 -6.57 1.08 32.07
CA THR A 148 -7.78 0.27 32.12
C THR A 148 -8.93 0.96 31.39
N THR A 149 -9.96 0.21 31.02
CA THR A 149 -11.12 0.73 30.26
C THR A 149 -11.82 1.90 30.94
N ASP A 150 -11.84 1.93 32.28
CA ASP A 150 -12.37 3.02 33.11
C ASP A 150 -11.43 4.24 33.23
N LYS A 151 -10.24 4.19 32.60
CA LYS A 151 -9.17 5.21 32.63
C LYS A 151 -8.59 5.54 34.00
N ARG A 152 -8.93 4.80 35.05
CA ARG A 152 -8.51 5.12 36.43
C ARG A 152 -7.21 4.44 36.86
N ARG A 153 -6.87 3.29 36.25
CA ARG A 153 -5.68 2.52 36.61
C ARG A 153 -4.70 2.46 35.44
N LYS A 154 -3.43 2.75 35.72
CA LYS A 154 -2.30 2.49 34.82
C LYS A 154 -1.77 1.09 35.09
N THR A 155 -1.60 0.31 34.04
CA THR A 155 -0.99 -1.03 34.09
C THR A 155 0.20 -1.05 33.15
N GLN A 156 1.31 -1.66 33.58
CA GLN A 156 2.51 -1.80 32.77
C GLN A 156 2.54 -3.19 32.13
N ALA A 157 2.89 -3.25 30.84
CA ALA A 157 3.15 -4.50 30.15
C ALA A 157 4.41 -5.17 30.72
N LEU A 158 4.36 -6.49 30.93
CA LEU A 158 5.51 -7.28 31.39
C LEU A 158 6.71 -7.17 30.45
N MET A 159 6.44 -7.04 29.15
CA MET A 159 7.43 -6.85 28.09
C MET A 159 6.74 -6.15 26.91
N THR A 160 7.48 -5.29 26.22
CA THR A 160 7.05 -4.71 24.94
C THR A 160 8.16 -4.93 23.93
N TRP A 161 7.77 -5.17 22.69
CA TRP A 161 8.71 -5.36 21.59
C TRP A 161 8.21 -4.65 20.35
N ASN A 162 9.12 -4.38 19.42
CA ASN A 162 8.84 -3.83 18.11
C ASN A 162 9.37 -4.78 17.02
N VAL A 163 8.60 -4.97 15.95
CA VAL A 163 8.97 -5.72 14.76
C VAL A 163 8.86 -4.79 13.56
N THR A 164 9.93 -4.72 12.78
CA THR A 164 9.93 -3.97 11.53
C THR A 164 9.78 -4.95 10.38
N CYS A 165 8.73 -4.77 9.59
CA CYS A 165 8.55 -5.47 8.33
C CYS A 165 8.83 -4.51 7.17
N THR A 166 9.64 -4.96 6.21
CA THR A 166 10.02 -4.18 5.03
C THR A 166 9.42 -4.78 3.79
N TYR A 167 8.78 -3.95 2.95
CA TYR A 167 8.29 -4.37 1.65
C TYR A 167 9.44 -4.43 0.63
N SER A 168 9.45 -5.47 -0.19
CA SER A 168 10.34 -5.61 -1.34
C SER A 168 9.52 -5.90 -2.58
N GLN A 169 9.54 -4.97 -3.53
CA GLN A 169 8.86 -5.11 -4.82
C GLN A 169 9.35 -6.34 -5.60
N PHE A 170 10.64 -6.67 -5.51
CA PHE A 170 11.23 -7.84 -6.18
C PHE A 170 10.70 -9.17 -5.63
N LEU A 171 10.37 -9.22 -4.33
CA LEU A 171 9.75 -10.39 -3.72
C LEU A 171 8.24 -10.42 -3.99
N ALA A 172 7.61 -9.25 -4.09
CA ALA A 172 6.19 -9.13 -4.34
C ALA A 172 5.81 -9.53 -5.76
N ARG A 173 6.59 -9.10 -6.76
CA ARG A 173 6.28 -9.31 -8.17
C ARG A 173 7.55 -9.49 -9.01
N LYS A 174 7.45 -10.39 -9.99
CA LYS A 174 8.46 -10.56 -11.04
C LYS A 174 8.51 -9.38 -12.01
N HIS A 175 7.36 -8.74 -12.25
CA HIS A 175 7.21 -7.60 -13.16
C HIS A 175 6.54 -6.42 -12.43
N PRO A 176 6.85 -5.17 -12.83
CA PRO A 176 6.14 -3.98 -12.36
C PRO A 176 4.62 -4.10 -12.50
N SER A 177 3.87 -3.39 -11.66
CA SER A 177 2.39 -3.34 -11.72
C SER A 177 1.86 -2.11 -12.47
N CYS A 178 2.73 -1.18 -12.83
CA CYS A 178 2.38 0.04 -13.54
C CYS A 178 3.48 0.51 -14.50
N CYS A 179 3.08 1.34 -15.46
CA CYS A 179 3.99 1.98 -16.40
C CYS A 179 3.65 3.46 -16.56
N VAL A 180 4.63 4.23 -17.06
CA VAL A 180 4.48 5.66 -17.31
C VAL A 180 4.52 5.94 -18.82
N SER A 181 3.76 6.92 -19.26
CA SER A 181 3.80 7.46 -20.63
C SER A 181 3.88 8.98 -20.60
N PHE A 182 4.54 9.56 -21.60
CA PHE A 182 4.84 10.99 -21.64
C PHE A 182 4.30 11.65 -22.90
N SER A 183 3.93 12.91 -22.76
CA SER A 183 3.61 13.79 -23.88
C SER A 183 3.88 15.25 -23.50
N SER A 184 4.00 16.13 -24.48
CA SER A 184 4.20 17.56 -24.25
C SER A 184 3.47 18.39 -25.31
N PHE A 185 3.27 19.67 -25.03
CA PHE A 185 2.66 20.61 -25.99
C PHE A 185 3.54 20.93 -27.20
N TYR A 186 4.85 20.66 -27.11
CA TYR A 186 5.84 20.94 -28.16
C TYR A 186 6.23 19.69 -28.95
N ASN A 187 5.59 18.54 -28.68
CA ASN A 187 5.82 17.31 -29.43
C ASN A 187 4.51 16.52 -29.51
N ASP A 188 3.99 16.38 -30.73
CA ASP A 188 2.75 15.66 -31.01
C ASP A 188 2.87 14.14 -30.80
N THR A 189 4.10 13.62 -30.73
CA THR A 189 4.35 12.20 -30.48
C THR A 189 4.27 11.88 -28.99
N ILE A 190 3.35 10.99 -28.63
CA ILE A 190 3.26 10.42 -27.28
C ILE A 190 4.37 9.37 -27.15
N THR A 191 5.22 9.51 -26.13
CA THR A 191 6.12 8.43 -25.73
C THR A 191 5.32 7.40 -24.93
N PRO A 192 5.01 6.22 -25.50
CA PRO A 192 4.15 5.25 -24.85
C PRO A 192 4.89 4.54 -23.72
N CYS A 193 4.14 3.77 -22.93
CA CYS A 193 4.76 2.81 -22.03
C CYS A 193 5.62 1.81 -22.82
N PRO A 194 6.75 1.33 -22.25
CA PRO A 194 7.50 0.24 -22.85
C PRO A 194 6.62 -0.96 -23.15
N SER A 195 6.81 -1.56 -24.33
CA SER A 195 6.11 -2.81 -24.68
C SER A 195 6.50 -3.90 -23.68
N CYS A 196 5.52 -4.66 -23.22
CA CYS A 196 5.68 -5.71 -22.21
C CYS A 196 6.26 -5.27 -20.86
N ALA A 197 6.10 -3.99 -20.49
CA ALA A 197 6.55 -3.46 -19.19
C ALA A 197 6.13 -4.30 -17.98
N CYS A 198 4.91 -4.85 -17.99
CA CYS A 198 4.38 -5.66 -16.89
C CYS A 198 4.32 -7.18 -17.20
N GLY A 199 5.07 -7.63 -18.22
CA GLY A 199 5.18 -9.04 -18.60
C GLY A 199 4.18 -9.48 -19.67
N CYS A 200 4.69 -10.13 -20.73
CA CYS A 200 3.91 -10.62 -21.87
C CYS A 200 3.87 -12.16 -21.98
N GLU A 201 4.28 -12.87 -20.93
CA GLU A 201 4.57 -14.32 -20.98
C GLU A 201 3.35 -15.17 -21.42
N ASN A 202 2.11 -14.66 -21.30
CA ASN A 202 0.90 -15.36 -21.74
C ASN A 202 -0.04 -14.49 -22.59
N LYS A 203 0.00 -14.61 -23.92
CA LYS A 203 -0.90 -13.89 -24.85
C LYS A 203 -2.41 -14.17 -24.66
N ARG A 204 -2.79 -15.15 -23.83
CA ARG A 204 -4.19 -15.49 -23.49
C ARG A 204 -4.70 -14.83 -22.20
N SER A 205 -3.88 -14.02 -21.51
CA SER A 205 -4.21 -13.50 -20.18
C SER A 205 -5.02 -12.18 -20.18
N CYS A 206 -5.26 -11.57 -21.34
CA CYS A 206 -5.96 -10.30 -21.46
C CYS A 206 -7.23 -10.39 -22.31
N VAL A 207 -8.10 -9.40 -22.15
CA VAL A 207 -9.37 -9.25 -22.87
C VAL A 207 -9.33 -7.99 -23.73
N LYS A 208 -9.80 -8.08 -24.98
CA LYS A 208 -9.92 -6.90 -25.85
C LYS A 208 -11.09 -6.01 -25.38
N ALA A 209 -10.91 -4.69 -25.49
CA ALA A 209 -11.88 -3.68 -25.03
C ALA A 209 -13.30 -3.86 -25.58
N ASP A 210 -13.43 -4.35 -26.81
CA ASP A 210 -14.73 -4.50 -27.49
C ASP A 210 -15.27 -5.94 -27.47
N SER A 211 -14.68 -6.83 -26.66
CA SER A 211 -15.08 -8.23 -26.69
C SER A 211 -16.44 -8.45 -26.01
N LYS A 212 -17.30 -9.27 -26.63
CA LYS A 212 -18.59 -9.69 -26.05
C LYS A 212 -18.47 -10.35 -24.67
N ILE A 213 -17.27 -10.82 -24.29
CA ILE A 213 -17.01 -11.44 -22.99
C ILE A 213 -17.23 -10.44 -21.85
N LEU A 214 -16.99 -9.14 -22.08
CA LEU A 214 -17.19 -8.07 -21.09
C LEU A 214 -18.66 -7.87 -20.69
N THR A 215 -19.61 -8.34 -21.52
CA THR A 215 -21.05 -8.26 -21.22
C THR A 215 -21.56 -9.42 -20.36
N LYS A 216 -20.72 -10.42 -20.06
CA LYS A 216 -21.12 -11.55 -19.21
C LYS A 216 -21.25 -11.09 -17.75
N LYS A 217 -22.45 -11.27 -17.18
CA LYS A 217 -22.70 -11.06 -15.73
C LYS A 217 -21.69 -11.89 -14.91
N GLY A 218 -21.00 -11.23 -13.98
CA GLY A 218 -20.00 -11.86 -13.10
C GLY A 218 -18.56 -11.88 -13.62
N LEU A 219 -18.22 -11.17 -14.71
CA LEU A 219 -16.81 -11.09 -15.14
C LEU A 219 -15.94 -10.27 -14.17
N ASN A 220 -16.52 -9.22 -13.60
CA ASN A 220 -15.86 -8.25 -12.72
C ASN A 220 -15.76 -8.75 -11.26
N THR A 221 -16.34 -9.91 -10.94
CA THR A 221 -16.18 -10.49 -9.60
C THR A 221 -14.75 -11.00 -9.42
N PRO A 222 -14.04 -10.61 -8.34
CA PRO A 222 -12.74 -11.14 -8.00
C PRO A 222 -12.79 -12.67 -7.89
N ARG A 223 -11.81 -13.36 -8.51
CA ARG A 223 -11.63 -14.81 -8.31
C ARG A 223 -10.99 -15.07 -6.96
N LYS A 224 -11.14 -16.28 -6.41
CA LYS A 224 -10.46 -16.72 -5.18
C LYS A 224 -8.94 -16.48 -5.19
N ASP A 225 -8.33 -16.50 -6.37
CA ASP A 225 -6.88 -16.30 -6.54
C ASP A 225 -6.48 -14.82 -6.73
N ASN A 226 -7.44 -13.87 -6.71
CA ASN A 226 -7.23 -12.45 -7.01
C ASN A 226 -6.47 -12.20 -8.33
N ALA A 227 -6.55 -13.12 -9.29
CA ALA A 227 -5.85 -12.95 -10.56
C ALA A 227 -6.45 -11.78 -11.35
N PRO A 228 -5.63 -10.79 -11.76
CA PRO A 228 -6.10 -9.62 -12.50
C PRO A 228 -6.65 -10.05 -13.87
N LEU A 229 -7.68 -9.35 -14.35
CA LEU A 229 -8.19 -9.53 -15.71
C LEU A 229 -7.88 -8.25 -16.49
N LEU A 230 -6.82 -8.29 -17.29
CA LEU A 230 -6.29 -7.09 -17.94
C LEU A 230 -6.92 -6.84 -19.31
N GLN A 231 -7.07 -5.57 -19.66
CA GLN A 231 -7.29 -5.14 -21.03
C GLN A 231 -6.03 -5.36 -21.86
N CYS A 232 -6.18 -5.91 -23.06
CA CYS A 232 -5.05 -6.14 -23.96
C CYS A 232 -4.47 -4.80 -24.43
N THR A 233 -3.24 -4.52 -24.02
CA THR A 233 -2.42 -3.38 -24.44
C THR A 233 -1.02 -3.88 -24.80
N HIS A 234 -0.21 -3.07 -25.48
CA HIS A 234 1.18 -3.44 -25.79
C HIS A 234 2.06 -3.53 -24.53
N HIS A 235 1.75 -2.78 -23.47
CA HIS A 235 2.53 -2.73 -22.23
C HIS A 235 2.08 -3.76 -21.19
N MET A 236 0.84 -4.29 -21.30
CA MET A 236 0.26 -5.32 -20.43
C MET A 236 0.21 -4.94 -18.93
N CYS A 237 0.18 -3.64 -18.62
CA CYS A 237 0.14 -3.15 -17.25
C CYS A 237 -1.28 -2.90 -16.74
N PRO A 238 -1.61 -3.29 -15.49
CA PRO A 238 -2.87 -2.94 -14.84
C PRO A 238 -3.08 -1.43 -14.71
N ILE A 239 -2.02 -0.67 -14.42
CA ILE A 239 -2.11 0.78 -14.27
C ILE A 239 -1.18 1.48 -15.26
N ARG A 240 -1.66 2.58 -15.83
CA ARG A 240 -0.83 3.53 -16.58
C ARG A 240 -0.96 4.92 -15.96
N VAL A 241 0.19 5.53 -15.68
CA VAL A 241 0.27 6.95 -15.36
C VAL A 241 0.69 7.69 -16.63
N HIS A 242 -0.09 8.67 -17.06
CA HIS A 242 0.23 9.54 -18.16
C HIS A 242 0.58 10.93 -17.63
N TRP A 243 1.77 11.41 -17.99
CA TRP A 243 2.26 12.73 -17.61
C TRP A 243 2.38 13.59 -18.86
N HIS A 244 1.53 14.60 -18.94
CA HIS A 244 1.43 15.51 -20.09
C HIS A 244 1.86 16.92 -19.70
N VAL A 245 2.91 17.45 -20.33
CA VAL A 245 3.29 18.86 -20.18
C VAL A 245 2.36 19.69 -21.05
N LYS A 246 1.37 20.35 -20.43
CA LYS A 246 0.24 20.98 -21.14
C LYS A 246 0.57 22.37 -21.67
N THR A 247 1.20 23.20 -20.84
CA THR A 247 1.46 24.61 -21.20
C THR A 247 2.63 25.16 -20.39
N ASN A 248 3.40 26.05 -21.01
CA ASN A 248 4.53 26.73 -20.39
C ASN A 248 4.30 28.25 -20.42
N TYR A 249 3.97 28.86 -19.27
CA TYR A 249 3.79 30.32 -19.13
C TYR A 249 5.12 31.00 -18.80
N LYS A 250 5.13 32.31 -18.57
CA LYS A 250 6.35 33.04 -18.16
C LYS A 250 6.92 32.50 -16.84
N ASP A 251 6.11 32.53 -15.78
CA ASP A 251 6.55 32.20 -14.41
C ASP A 251 6.09 30.81 -13.93
N TYR A 252 5.16 30.19 -14.66
CA TYR A 252 4.56 28.91 -14.28
C TYR A 252 4.57 27.93 -15.45
N TRP A 253 4.42 26.65 -15.14
CA TRP A 253 4.15 25.62 -16.12
C TRP A 253 3.09 24.66 -15.59
N ARG A 254 2.34 24.07 -16.52
CA ARG A 254 1.17 23.26 -16.21
C ARG A 254 1.37 21.85 -16.72
N VAL A 255 1.14 20.88 -15.83
CA VAL A 255 1.16 19.46 -16.13
C VAL A 255 -0.23 18.89 -15.96
N LYS A 256 -0.64 17.98 -16.83
CA LYS A 256 -1.82 17.14 -16.66
C LYS A 256 -1.37 15.72 -16.34
N ILE A 257 -1.88 15.18 -15.24
CA ILE A 257 -1.66 13.80 -14.80
C ILE A 257 -2.95 13.03 -15.07
N ALA A 258 -2.84 11.85 -15.68
CA ALA A 258 -3.96 10.93 -15.83
C ALA A 258 -3.56 9.52 -15.38
N ILE A 259 -4.34 8.91 -14.50
CA ILE A 259 -4.14 7.54 -14.04
C ILE A 259 -5.27 6.69 -14.61
N THR A 260 -4.92 5.69 -15.41
CA THR A 260 -5.88 4.79 -16.06
C THR A 260 -5.72 3.37 -15.52
N ASN A 261 -6.83 2.77 -15.13
CA ASN A 261 -6.94 1.37 -14.73
C ASN A 261 -7.35 0.51 -15.93
N PHE A 262 -6.57 -0.53 -16.21
CA PHE A 262 -6.77 -1.52 -17.26
C PHE A 262 -7.18 -2.89 -16.71
N ASN A 263 -7.48 -2.99 -15.41
CA ASN A 263 -7.96 -4.22 -14.79
C ASN A 263 -9.50 -4.22 -14.66
N TYR A 264 -10.16 -5.23 -15.22
CA TYR A 264 -11.61 -5.42 -15.20
C TYR A 264 -12.15 -6.05 -13.91
N ARG A 265 -11.29 -6.41 -12.95
CA ARG A 265 -11.70 -7.11 -11.70
C ARG A 265 -11.29 -6.41 -10.42
N MET A 266 -10.56 -5.29 -10.53
CA MET A 266 -9.98 -4.62 -9.38
C MET A 266 -10.22 -3.13 -9.46
N ASN A 267 -10.78 -2.60 -8.39
CA ASN A 267 -10.82 -1.18 -8.11
C ASN A 267 -9.66 -0.83 -7.17
N HIS A 268 -9.22 0.42 -7.20
CA HIS A 268 -8.24 0.95 -6.25
C HIS A 268 -8.90 2.04 -5.40
N THR A 269 -9.19 1.70 -4.15
CA THR A 269 -9.62 2.64 -3.11
C THR A 269 -8.41 3.31 -2.47
N LEU A 270 -8.53 4.58 -2.06
CA LEU A 270 -7.47 5.33 -1.39
C LEU A 270 -6.15 5.27 -2.16
N TRP A 271 -6.23 5.37 -3.50
CA TRP A 271 -5.06 5.29 -4.34
C TRP A 271 -4.10 6.46 -4.07
N THR A 272 -2.80 6.18 -4.18
CA THR A 272 -1.73 7.15 -4.01
C THR A 272 -0.79 7.12 -5.20
N LEU A 273 -0.33 8.30 -5.59
CA LEU A 273 0.66 8.51 -6.63
C LEU A 273 1.80 9.34 -6.06
N ALA A 274 2.97 8.74 -5.85
CA ALA A 274 4.17 9.50 -5.47
C ALA A 274 5.04 9.74 -6.71
N VAL A 275 5.44 10.98 -6.91
CA VAL A 275 6.23 11.41 -8.06
C VAL A 275 7.48 12.10 -7.55
N GLN A 276 8.64 11.70 -8.06
CA GLN A 276 9.89 12.38 -7.81
C GLN A 276 10.23 13.28 -9.00
N HIS A 277 10.27 14.59 -8.76
CA HIS A 277 10.65 15.59 -9.74
C HIS A 277 11.22 16.84 -9.03
N PRO A 278 12.37 17.38 -9.48
CA PRO A 278 13.04 18.50 -8.80
C PRO A 278 12.14 19.69 -8.46
N ASN A 279 11.21 20.04 -9.37
CA ASN A 279 10.30 21.18 -9.23
C ASN A 279 9.03 20.92 -8.38
N LEU A 280 8.85 19.72 -7.80
CA LEU A 280 7.73 19.46 -6.89
C LEU A 280 7.90 20.11 -5.52
N ASN A 281 9.09 20.67 -5.26
CA ASN A 281 9.31 21.59 -4.14
C ASN A 281 8.56 22.92 -4.28
N ASN A 282 8.19 23.33 -5.50
CA ASN A 282 7.53 24.61 -5.84
C ASN A 282 6.16 24.39 -6.51
N VAL A 283 5.29 23.60 -5.86
CA VAL A 283 3.91 23.38 -6.31
C VAL A 283 3.05 24.56 -5.89
N THR A 284 2.43 25.23 -6.86
CA THR A 284 1.54 26.37 -6.61
C THR A 284 0.11 25.90 -6.35
N GLN A 285 -0.39 24.99 -7.20
CA GLN A 285 -1.77 24.52 -7.11
C GLN A 285 -1.90 23.12 -7.72
N VAL A 286 -2.73 22.29 -7.10
CA VAL A 286 -3.15 20.99 -7.63
C VAL A 286 -4.67 21.02 -7.77
N PHE A 287 -5.17 20.58 -8.93
CA PHE A 287 -6.57 20.58 -9.27
C PHE A 287 -7.12 19.17 -9.17
N SER A 288 -8.30 18.98 -8.59
CA SER A 288 -9.02 17.69 -8.51
C SER A 288 -8.36 16.58 -7.67
N PHE A 289 -7.07 16.67 -7.35
CA PHE A 289 -6.38 15.77 -6.41
C PHE A 289 -5.91 16.55 -5.19
N ASP A 290 -5.79 15.83 -4.08
CA ASP A 290 -5.08 16.33 -2.91
C ASP A 290 -3.57 16.11 -3.07
N TYR A 291 -2.78 17.00 -2.46
CA TYR A 291 -1.33 17.02 -2.59
C TYR A 291 -0.64 17.14 -1.23
N LYS A 292 0.45 16.40 -1.07
CA LYS A 292 1.36 16.53 0.07
C LYS A 292 2.79 16.33 -0.37
N SER A 293 3.67 17.26 -0.01
CA SER A 293 5.11 17.07 -0.16
C SER A 293 5.59 15.98 0.80
N VAL A 294 6.39 15.04 0.31
CA VAL A 294 6.94 13.94 1.10
C VAL A 294 8.45 14.11 1.16
N ALA A 295 8.97 14.29 2.38
CA ALA A 295 10.39 14.47 2.65
C ALA A 295 10.90 13.30 3.52
N PRO A 296 11.16 12.12 2.92
CA PRO A 296 11.49 10.92 3.71
C PRO A 296 12.79 11.06 4.51
N TYR A 297 13.72 11.93 4.07
CA TYR A 297 15.02 12.15 4.71
C TYR A 297 15.24 13.60 5.18
N GLY A 298 14.19 14.43 5.21
CA GLY A 298 14.21 15.82 5.70
C GLY A 298 15.03 16.84 4.88
N SER A 299 15.94 16.38 4.01
CA SER A 299 16.85 17.23 3.23
C SER A 299 16.43 17.45 1.77
N ILE A 300 15.54 16.61 1.22
CA ILE A 300 15.12 16.67 -0.18
C ILE A 300 13.59 16.61 -0.25
N ASN A 301 12.98 17.68 -0.75
CA ASN A 301 11.52 17.83 -0.90
C ASN A 301 11.11 17.73 -2.39
N ASP A 302 11.84 16.94 -3.17
CA ASP A 302 11.61 16.74 -4.61
C ASP A 302 10.53 15.70 -4.91
N THR A 303 9.90 15.15 -3.87
CA THR A 303 8.90 14.10 -3.98
C THR A 303 7.55 14.63 -3.53
N GLY A 304 6.59 14.55 -4.43
CA GLY A 304 5.21 14.96 -4.21
C GLY A 304 4.29 13.75 -4.23
N MET A 305 3.39 13.65 -3.25
CA MET A 305 2.36 12.62 -3.20
C MET A 305 1.00 13.22 -3.54
N PHE A 306 0.33 12.60 -4.50
CA PHE A 306 -1.01 12.92 -4.95
C PHE A 306 -1.95 11.78 -4.56
N TYR A 307 -3.17 12.11 -4.17
CA TYR A 307 -4.19 11.12 -3.82
C TYR A 307 -5.58 11.66 -4.10
N GLY A 308 -6.54 10.76 -4.19
CA GLY A 308 -7.94 11.12 -4.42
C GLY A 308 -8.56 11.81 -3.22
N THR A 309 -9.40 12.80 -3.49
CA THR A 309 -10.23 13.49 -2.50
C THR A 309 -11.38 12.59 -2.10
N LYS A 310 -11.57 12.43 -0.78
CA LYS A 310 -12.60 11.56 -0.19
C LYS A 310 -13.98 11.89 -0.75
N PHE A 311 -14.73 10.84 -1.11
CA PHE A 311 -16.08 10.94 -1.69
C PHE A 311 -16.17 11.62 -3.06
N TYR A 312 -15.04 11.90 -3.73
CA TYR A 312 -15.01 12.48 -5.06
C TYR A 312 -14.31 11.56 -6.06
N ASN A 313 -13.01 11.31 -5.84
CA ASN A 313 -12.19 10.49 -6.74
C ASN A 313 -11.18 9.64 -5.98
N ASP A 314 -11.44 9.35 -4.70
CA ASP A 314 -10.70 8.39 -3.87
C ASP A 314 -10.90 6.93 -4.28
N LEU A 315 -11.80 6.67 -5.24
CA LEU A 315 -12.04 5.37 -5.86
C LEU A 315 -11.70 5.41 -7.35
N LEU A 316 -10.64 4.72 -7.74
CA LEU A 316 -10.33 4.43 -9.14
C LEU A 316 -11.00 3.11 -9.53
N MET A 317 -12.06 3.21 -10.32
CA MET A 317 -12.84 2.06 -10.78
C MET A 317 -12.04 1.17 -11.72
N GLU A 318 -12.55 -0.05 -11.92
CA GLU A 318 -12.11 -1.01 -12.94
C GLU A 318 -12.09 -0.42 -14.36
N ALA A 319 -11.44 -1.14 -15.27
CA ALA A 319 -11.28 -0.73 -16.65
C ALA A 319 -12.62 -0.44 -17.34
N GLY A 320 -12.74 0.76 -17.91
CA GLY A 320 -13.96 1.26 -18.53
C GLY A 320 -14.01 2.79 -18.55
N PRO A 321 -15.16 3.40 -18.87
CA PRO A 321 -15.32 4.85 -18.94
C PRO A 321 -14.96 5.60 -17.64
N SER A 322 -15.19 4.96 -16.49
CA SER A 322 -14.90 5.50 -15.16
C SER A 322 -13.57 5.03 -14.57
N GLY A 323 -12.79 4.22 -15.30
CA GLY A 323 -11.50 3.67 -14.87
C GLY A 323 -10.34 4.65 -15.08
N ASN A 324 -10.59 5.95 -14.96
CA ASN A 324 -9.61 7.00 -15.24
C ASN A 324 -9.84 8.20 -14.32
N VAL A 325 -8.78 8.64 -13.64
CA VAL A 325 -8.78 9.86 -12.83
C VAL A 325 -7.73 10.83 -13.38
N GLN A 326 -8.04 12.13 -13.38
CA GLN A 326 -7.18 13.15 -13.97
C GLN A 326 -7.05 14.36 -13.04
N SER A 327 -5.89 15.01 -13.12
CA SER A 327 -5.58 16.22 -12.38
C SER A 327 -4.69 17.13 -13.22
N GLU A 328 -4.71 18.42 -12.89
CA GLU A 328 -3.73 19.37 -13.37
C GLU A 328 -2.90 19.88 -12.20
N VAL A 329 -1.63 20.14 -12.46
CA VAL A 329 -0.68 20.67 -11.49
C VAL A 329 -0.07 21.93 -12.08
N LEU A 330 -0.15 23.02 -11.32
CA LEU A 330 0.53 24.28 -11.62
C LEU A 330 1.78 24.38 -10.78
N LEU A 331 2.91 24.54 -11.45
CA LEU A 331 4.23 24.54 -10.86
C LEU A 331 4.90 25.89 -11.14
N GLN A 332 5.43 26.54 -10.10
CA GLN A 332 6.20 27.75 -10.27
C GLN A 332 7.58 27.40 -10.82
N LYS A 333 8.07 28.18 -11.78
CA LYS A 333 9.41 27.98 -12.31
C LYS A 333 10.44 28.53 -11.35
N ASP A 334 11.45 27.72 -11.05
CA ASP A 334 12.69 28.21 -10.49
C ASP A 334 13.63 28.63 -11.63
N GLN A 335 13.94 29.93 -11.72
CA GLN A 335 14.80 30.49 -12.75
C GLN A 335 16.21 29.87 -12.78
N LYS A 336 16.67 29.27 -11.68
CA LYS A 336 18.00 28.64 -11.60
C LYS A 336 18.03 27.23 -12.14
N THR A 337 16.92 26.49 -12.06
CA THR A 337 16.89 25.04 -12.31
C THR A 337 15.95 24.63 -13.43
N PHE A 338 14.96 25.46 -13.77
CA PHE A 338 13.97 25.16 -14.80
C PHE A 338 14.61 25.12 -16.19
N THR A 339 14.40 24.02 -16.90
CA THR A 339 14.78 23.86 -18.30
C THR A 339 13.83 22.90 -19.00
N LEU A 340 13.60 23.08 -20.30
CA LEU A 340 12.90 22.09 -21.12
C LEU A 340 13.88 21.10 -21.77
N LYS A 341 15.19 21.35 -21.68
CA LYS A 341 16.21 20.51 -22.27
C LYS A 341 16.30 19.16 -21.55
N GLN A 342 16.72 18.12 -22.30
CA GLN A 342 17.04 16.79 -21.78
C GLN A 342 15.88 16.09 -21.04
N GLY A 343 14.63 16.46 -21.34
CA GLY A 343 13.45 15.85 -20.72
C GLY A 343 13.28 16.22 -19.24
N TRP A 344 13.84 17.34 -18.79
CA TRP A 344 13.76 17.78 -17.38
C TRP A 344 12.32 17.92 -16.87
N ALA A 345 11.37 18.29 -17.74
CA ALA A 345 9.95 18.45 -17.39
C ALA A 345 9.23 17.12 -17.05
N PHE A 346 9.91 15.98 -17.19
CA PHE A 346 9.37 14.66 -16.91
C PHE A 346 9.89 14.12 -15.57
N PRO A 347 9.06 13.36 -14.83
CA PRO A 347 9.44 12.82 -13.53
C PRO A 347 10.59 11.82 -13.65
N ARG A 348 11.42 11.78 -12.60
CA ARG A 348 12.55 10.84 -12.49
C ARG A 348 12.09 9.47 -12.02
N LYS A 349 11.12 9.45 -11.11
CA LYS A 349 10.49 8.24 -10.58
C LYS A 349 9.01 8.47 -10.34
N VAL A 350 8.23 7.40 -10.48
CA VAL A 350 6.79 7.40 -10.23
C VAL A 350 6.45 6.11 -9.50
N TYR A 351 5.68 6.23 -8.43
CA TYR A 351 5.16 5.12 -7.64
C TYR A 351 3.64 5.21 -7.61
N PHE A 352 2.96 4.10 -7.90
CA PHE A 352 1.51 4.00 -7.78
C PHE A 352 1.17 2.96 -6.73
N ASN A 353 0.44 3.34 -5.67
CA ASN A 353 0.20 2.50 -4.49
C ASN A 353 1.48 1.77 -4.02
N GLY A 354 2.61 2.48 -4.13
CA GLY A 354 3.90 2.04 -3.63
C GLY A 354 4.73 1.14 -4.51
N ASP A 355 4.16 0.65 -5.61
CA ASP A 355 4.91 -0.05 -6.64
C ASP A 355 5.58 0.96 -7.58
N GLU A 356 6.87 0.76 -7.88
CA GLU A 356 7.61 1.61 -8.81
C GLU A 356 7.13 1.34 -10.25
N CYS A 357 6.70 2.39 -10.94
CA CYS A 357 6.23 2.28 -12.31
C CYS A 357 7.40 2.30 -13.29
N MET A 358 7.33 1.46 -14.32
CA MET A 358 8.35 1.46 -15.36
C MET A 358 8.28 2.73 -16.21
N LEU A 359 9.36 3.51 -16.21
CA LEU A 359 9.51 4.68 -17.08
C LEU A 359 10.02 4.29 -18.48
N PRO A 360 9.58 4.98 -19.54
CA PRO A 360 10.17 4.85 -20.88
C PRO A 360 11.69 5.10 -20.89
N HIS A 361 12.44 4.22 -21.55
CA HIS A 361 13.90 4.38 -21.70
C HIS A 361 14.28 5.57 -22.61
N GLN A 362 13.40 5.96 -23.54
CA GLN A 362 13.71 6.88 -24.64
C GLN A 362 13.55 8.37 -24.32
N ILE A 363 13.31 8.77 -23.06
CA ILE A 363 13.17 10.19 -22.68
C ILE A 363 14.42 10.99 -23.09
N ARG A 364 15.61 10.37 -23.01
CA ARG A 364 16.89 10.99 -23.31
C ARG A 364 17.22 11.11 -24.80
N THR A 365 16.53 10.43 -25.71
CA THR A 365 16.97 10.36 -27.12
C THR A 365 16.01 11.05 -28.07
N LEU A 366 14.69 10.98 -27.82
CA LEU A 366 13.69 11.58 -28.71
C LEU A 366 13.54 13.09 -28.55
N PHE A 367 13.77 13.64 -27.35
CA PHE A 367 13.65 15.07 -27.08
C PHE A 367 14.96 15.87 -27.28
N TYR A 368 16.04 15.20 -27.69
CA TYR A 368 17.29 15.88 -28.07
C TYR A 368 17.20 16.52 -29.46
N GLN A 369 16.39 15.97 -30.37
CA GLN A 369 16.32 16.46 -31.76
C GLN A 369 15.43 17.69 -31.95
N THR A 370 14.35 17.85 -31.17
CA THR A 370 13.38 18.95 -31.40
C THR A 370 13.80 20.29 -30.78
N LEU A 371 14.85 20.37 -29.97
CA LEU A 371 15.32 21.63 -29.36
C LEU A 371 16.56 22.22 -30.02
N GLN A 372 17.06 21.61 -31.10
CA GLN A 372 18.12 22.20 -31.93
C GLN A 372 17.56 23.02 -33.10
N GLU A 373 16.25 22.97 -33.38
CA GLU A 373 15.61 23.73 -34.47
C GLU A 373 14.91 25.03 -34.03
N GLU A 374 14.80 25.30 -32.71
CA GLU A 374 14.17 26.53 -32.19
C GLU A 374 15.06 27.30 -31.19
N ALA A 375 16.35 27.47 -31.52
CA ALA A 375 17.26 28.37 -30.81
C ALA A 375 17.74 29.51 -31.70
#